data_AF-A0AAJ6UDY8-F1
#
_entry.id   AF-A0AAJ6UDY8-F1
#
_cell.length_a   1.000
_cell.length_b   1.000
_cell.length_c   1.000
_cell.angle_alpha   90.00
_cell.angle_beta   90.00
_cell.angle_gamma   90.00
#
_symmetry.space_group_name_H-M   'P 1'
#
loop_
_entity.id
_entity.type
_entity.pdbx_description
1 polymer ?
#
loop_
_entity_poly.entity_id
_entity_poly.type
_entity_poly.pdbx_seq_one_letter_code
_entity_poly.pdbx_strand_id
1 'polypeptide(L)'
;MSNKQPAVKLDDEQISELREIFRSFDRNNDGSLTQLELGSLLRSLGLKPSPDQLETLIHKADTNSNGLIEFSEFVALVAPELLPEKSPYSEEQLKHLFKMFDRDGNGFITAAELAHSMAKLGHALTAEELTGMIKEADTDGDGRISFQEFSQAITSAAFDNSWV
;
A
#
# COMPACT_ATOMS: atom_id res chain seq x y z
N MET A 1 11.99 -20.34 14.31
CA MET A 1 11.21 -19.96 13.11
C MET A 1 10.52 -18.65 13.43
N SER A 2 11.17 -17.52 13.17
CA SER A 2 10.61 -16.20 13.48
C SER A 2 10.10 -15.59 12.20
N ASN A 3 8.77 -15.60 12.09
CA ASN A 3 7.98 -14.97 11.03
C ASN A 3 8.35 -13.48 10.98
N LYS A 4 9.18 -13.09 10.01
CA LYS A 4 9.48 -11.68 9.75
C LYS A 4 8.20 -11.06 9.20
N GLN A 5 7.49 -10.29 10.03
CA GLN A 5 6.43 -9.41 9.55
C GLN A 5 7.01 -8.55 8.41
N PRO A 6 6.27 -8.34 7.32
CA PRO A 6 6.73 -7.50 6.23
C PRO A 6 6.94 -6.10 6.79
N ALA A 7 8.19 -5.64 6.83
CA ALA A 7 8.49 -4.25 7.12
C ALA A 7 7.81 -3.43 6.02
N VAL A 8 6.74 -2.73 6.38
CA VAL A 8 6.03 -1.83 5.49
C VAL A 8 7.06 -0.84 4.95
N LYS A 9 7.43 -0.98 3.68
CA LYS A 9 8.32 -0.03 3.00
C LYS A 9 7.48 1.18 2.64
N LEU A 10 7.44 2.12 3.57
CA LEU A 10 6.83 3.41 3.34
C LEU A 10 7.78 4.28 2.51
N ASP A 11 7.22 5.01 1.56
CA ASP A 11 7.95 6.04 0.83
C ASP A 11 8.17 7.29 1.73
N ASP A 12 9.12 8.16 1.36
CA ASP A 12 9.47 9.33 2.17
C ASP A 12 8.27 10.28 2.39
N GLU A 13 7.33 10.31 1.45
CA GLU A 13 6.10 11.11 1.54
C GLU A 13 5.13 10.55 2.59
N GLN A 14 4.87 9.24 2.58
CA GLN A 14 4.06 8.55 3.58
C GLN A 14 4.67 8.65 4.98
N ILE A 15 6.00 8.52 5.08
CA ILE A 15 6.72 8.70 6.35
C ILE A 15 6.56 10.15 6.83
N SER A 16 6.66 11.13 5.93
CA SER A 16 6.51 12.54 6.27
C SER A 16 5.10 12.85 6.77
N GLU A 17 4.07 12.35 6.09
CA GLU A 17 2.67 12.54 6.48
C GLU A 17 2.37 11.89 7.83
N LEU A 18 2.78 10.63 8.03
CA LEU A 18 2.65 9.95 9.32
C LEU A 18 3.42 10.66 10.43
N ARG A 19 4.54 11.32 10.12
CA ARG A 19 5.33 12.08 11.07
C ARG A 19 4.70 13.42 11.43
N GLU A 20 4.06 14.10 10.49
CA GLU A 20 3.27 15.30 10.80
C GLU A 20 2.05 14.95 11.65
N ILE A 21 1.37 13.86 11.30
CA ILE A 21 0.28 13.28 12.07
C ILE A 21 0.78 12.95 13.49
N PHE A 22 1.85 12.18 13.65
CA PHE A 22 2.43 11.84 14.95
C PHE A 22 2.80 13.07 15.78
N ARG A 23 3.48 14.06 15.18
CA ARG A 23 3.82 15.34 15.83
C ARG A 23 2.60 16.14 16.24
N SER A 24 1.51 16.06 15.49
CA SER A 24 0.26 16.74 15.85
C SER A 24 -0.36 16.15 17.12
N PHE A 25 0.02 14.92 17.49
CA PHE A 25 -0.47 14.21 18.67
C PHE A 25 0.50 14.24 19.85
N ASP A 26 1.80 14.23 19.57
CA ASP A 26 2.90 14.35 20.53
C ASP A 26 2.97 15.79 21.06
N ARG A 27 2.10 16.10 22.03
CA ARG A 27 1.94 17.47 22.55
C ARG A 27 3.15 17.92 23.36
N ASN A 28 3.80 16.99 24.04
CA ASN A 28 5.01 17.25 24.81
C ASN A 28 6.30 17.14 23.97
N ASN A 29 6.21 16.73 22.70
CA ASN A 29 7.33 16.52 21.78
C ASN A 29 8.42 15.61 22.37
N ASP A 30 8.01 14.60 23.14
CA ASP A 30 8.94 13.65 23.74
C ASP A 30 9.29 12.47 22.82
N GLY A 31 8.64 12.40 21.64
CA GLY A 31 8.84 11.34 20.65
C GLY A 31 8.02 10.08 20.90
N SER A 32 7.07 10.14 21.84
CA SER A 32 6.21 9.03 22.26
C SER A 32 4.77 9.51 22.47
N LEU A 33 3.80 8.65 22.18
CA LEU A 33 2.40 8.92 22.48
C LEU A 33 1.97 8.13 23.70
N THR A 34 1.51 8.83 24.71
CA THR A 34 0.85 8.20 25.86
C THR A 34 -0.55 7.71 25.48
N GLN A 35 -1.09 6.82 26.31
CA GLN A 35 -2.47 6.34 26.16
C GLN A 35 -3.50 7.50 26.08
N LEU A 36 -3.27 8.57 26.85
CA LEU A 36 -4.12 9.75 26.90
C LEU A 36 -4.05 10.57 25.61
N GLU A 37 -2.87 10.66 25.01
CA GLU A 37 -2.64 11.36 23.75
C GLU A 37 -3.26 10.59 22.58
N LEU A 38 -3.05 9.27 22.52
CA LEU A 38 -3.71 8.41 21.52
C LEU A 38 -5.24 8.49 21.62
N GLY A 39 -5.79 8.44 22.83
CA GLY A 39 -7.23 8.55 23.04
C GLY A 39 -7.78 9.93 22.66
N SER A 40 -6.99 10.98 22.87
CA SER A 40 -7.37 12.34 22.48
C SER A 40 -7.30 12.54 20.97
N LEU A 41 -6.33 11.92 20.31
CA LEU A 41 -6.23 11.79 18.86
C LEU A 41 -7.49 11.15 18.28
N LEU A 42 -7.87 9.96 18.74
CA LEU A 42 -8.99 9.23 18.16
C LEU A 42 -10.27 10.07 18.27
N ARG A 43 -10.46 10.75 19.40
CA ARG A 43 -11.56 11.72 19.59
C ARG A 43 -11.48 12.94 18.66
N SER A 44 -10.29 13.44 18.38
CA SER A 44 -10.04 14.53 17.42
C SER A 44 -10.42 14.13 15.98
N LEU A 45 -10.20 12.86 15.61
CA LEU A 45 -10.63 12.30 14.32
C LEU A 45 -12.14 11.95 14.28
N GLY A 46 -12.89 12.25 15.34
CA GLY A 46 -14.31 11.92 15.43
C GLY A 46 -14.59 10.48 15.89
N LEU A 47 -13.56 9.68 16.15
CA LEU A 47 -13.68 8.33 16.69
C LEU A 47 -13.83 8.39 18.21
N LYS A 48 -14.81 7.67 18.78
CA LYS A 48 -15.01 7.60 20.24
C LYS A 48 -14.70 6.18 20.74
N PRO A 49 -13.41 5.79 20.82
CA PRO A 49 -13.04 4.50 21.35
C PRO A 49 -13.40 4.43 22.84
N SER A 50 -13.95 3.30 23.27
CA SER A 50 -14.09 2.93 24.68
C SER A 50 -12.71 2.62 25.30
N PRO A 51 -12.59 2.64 26.64
CA PRO A 51 -11.34 2.33 27.33
C PRO A 51 -10.73 0.99 26.90
N ASP A 52 -11.55 -0.07 26.81
CA ASP A 52 -11.10 -1.39 26.34
C ASP A 52 -10.61 -1.39 24.90
N GLN A 53 -11.23 -0.61 24.02
CA GLN A 53 -10.81 -0.48 22.63
C GLN A 53 -9.47 0.25 22.53
N LEU A 54 -9.31 1.31 23.33
CA LEU A 54 -8.05 2.05 23.41
C LEU A 54 -6.92 1.15 23.95
N GLU A 55 -7.19 0.39 25.01
CA GLU A 55 -6.24 -0.57 25.58
C GLU A 55 -5.86 -1.66 24.57
N THR A 56 -6.84 -2.17 23.81
CA THR A 56 -6.59 -3.13 22.73
C THR A 56 -5.71 -2.53 21.63
N LEU A 57 -5.96 -1.28 21.23
CA LEU A 57 -5.17 -0.58 20.23
C LEU A 57 -3.73 -0.33 20.72
N ILE A 58 -3.57 0.05 21.99
CA ILE A 58 -2.27 0.26 22.61
C ILE A 58 -1.53 -1.06 22.70
N HIS A 59 -2.14 -2.13 23.22
CA HIS A 59 -1.51 -3.44 23.29
C HIS A 59 -1.13 -3.99 21.90
N LYS A 60 -1.85 -3.57 20.86
CA LYS A 60 -1.53 -3.93 19.48
C LYS A 60 -0.36 -3.10 18.90
N ALA A 61 -0.18 -1.87 19.38
CA ALA A 61 0.87 -0.95 18.92
C ALA A 61 2.18 -1.09 19.73
N ASP A 62 2.06 -1.07 21.05
CA ASP A 62 3.11 -1.14 22.06
C ASP A 62 3.71 -2.55 22.11
N THR A 63 4.63 -2.78 21.17
CA THR A 63 5.26 -4.08 20.95
C THR A 63 6.32 -4.34 21.99
N ASN A 64 6.89 -3.27 22.56
CA ASN A 64 7.91 -3.35 23.60
C ASN A 64 7.31 -3.33 25.03
N SER A 65 5.97 -3.16 25.15
CA SER A 65 5.20 -3.15 26.40
C SER A 65 5.67 -2.08 27.40
N ASN A 66 6.18 -0.94 26.91
CA ASN A 66 6.64 0.16 27.75
C ASN A 66 5.52 1.14 28.13
N GLY A 67 4.29 0.94 27.62
CA GLY A 67 3.11 1.76 27.87
C GLY A 67 3.07 3.06 27.07
N LEU A 68 4.02 3.26 26.17
CA LEU A 68 4.15 4.40 25.26
C LEU A 68 4.10 3.87 23.82
N ILE A 69 3.63 4.70 22.89
CA ILE A 69 3.67 4.37 21.47
C ILE A 69 4.72 5.24 20.81
N GLU A 70 5.84 4.64 20.44
CA GLU A 70 6.90 5.32 19.71
C GLU A 70 6.50 5.54 18.25
N PHE A 71 7.19 6.46 17.55
CA PHE A 71 6.92 6.71 16.13
C PHE A 71 6.97 5.42 15.29
N SER A 72 7.92 4.52 15.57
CA SER A 72 8.03 3.22 14.91
C SER A 72 6.82 2.32 15.12
N GLU A 73 6.24 2.33 16.33
CA GLU A 73 5.08 1.54 16.70
C GLU A 73 3.78 2.15 16.19
N PHE A 74 3.68 3.49 16.22
CA PHE A 74 2.62 4.24 15.57
C PHE A 74 2.56 3.90 14.09
N VAL A 75 3.69 4.01 13.38
CA VAL A 75 3.79 3.65 11.97
C VAL A 75 3.31 2.21 11.74
N ALA A 76 3.72 1.24 12.55
CA ALA A 76 3.25 -0.15 12.40
C ALA A 76 1.73 -0.31 12.63
N LEU A 77 1.13 0.51 13.48
CA LEU A 77 -0.30 0.49 13.78
C LEU A 77 -1.14 1.18 12.71
N VAL A 78 -0.77 2.40 12.30
CA VAL A 78 -1.56 3.21 11.37
C VAL A 78 -1.17 3.04 9.91
N ALA A 79 0.06 2.66 9.56
CA ALA A 79 0.40 2.41 8.16
C ALA A 79 -0.59 1.45 7.46
N PRO A 80 -1.05 0.34 8.05
CA PRO A 80 -2.03 -0.52 7.40
C PRO A 80 -3.48 0.01 7.37
N GLU A 81 -3.82 1.04 8.18
CA GLU A 81 -5.19 1.55 8.33
C GLU A 81 -5.40 2.94 7.67
N LEU A 82 -4.42 3.84 7.82
CA LEU A 82 -4.42 5.20 7.26
C LEU A 82 -3.84 5.26 5.86
N LEU A 83 -2.94 4.35 5.51
CA LEU A 83 -2.53 4.20 4.12
C LEU A 83 -3.50 3.19 3.53
N PRO A 84 -4.46 3.59 2.68
CA PRO A 84 -5.09 2.62 1.83
C PRO A 84 -3.95 1.87 1.15
N GLU A 85 -3.92 0.54 1.23
CA GLU A 85 -3.02 -0.25 0.40
C GLU A 85 -3.16 0.34 -1.00
N LYS A 86 -2.09 0.98 -1.52
CA LYS A 86 -2.17 1.70 -2.79
C LYS A 86 -2.75 0.78 -3.88
N SER A 87 -2.69 -0.53 -3.70
CA SER A 87 -3.34 -1.55 -4.52
C SER A 87 -4.32 -2.39 -3.69
N PRO A 88 -5.54 -2.69 -4.19
CA PRO A 88 -6.44 -3.70 -3.60
C PRO A 88 -5.88 -5.13 -3.71
N TYR A 89 -4.73 -5.30 -4.37
CA TYR A 89 -4.00 -6.56 -4.49
C TYR A 89 -2.71 -6.50 -3.68
N SER A 90 -2.46 -7.55 -2.90
CA SER A 90 -1.18 -7.72 -2.20
C SER A 90 -0.02 -7.88 -3.19
N GLU A 91 1.21 -7.59 -2.75
CA GLU A 91 2.41 -7.78 -3.59
C GLU A 91 2.50 -9.21 -4.15
N GLU A 92 2.09 -10.22 -3.38
CA GLU A 92 2.06 -11.62 -3.82
C GLU A 92 1.03 -11.85 -4.93
N GLN A 93 -0.15 -11.24 -4.83
CA GLN A 93 -1.18 -11.31 -5.86
C GLN A 93 -0.74 -10.59 -7.14
N LEU A 94 -0.15 -9.40 -7.01
CA LEU A 94 0.43 -8.67 -8.14
C LEU A 94 1.55 -9.45 -8.81
N LYS A 95 2.44 -10.09 -8.04
CA LYS A 95 3.49 -10.95 -8.59
C LYS A 95 2.92 -12.17 -9.32
N HIS A 96 1.83 -12.73 -8.80
CA HIS A 96 1.20 -13.88 -9.45
C HIS A 96 0.51 -13.47 -10.76
N LEU A 97 -0.19 -12.33 -10.76
CA LEU A 97 -0.74 -11.70 -11.97
C LEU A 97 0.37 -11.39 -12.97
N PHE A 98 1.43 -10.71 -12.54
CA PHE A 98 2.58 -10.36 -13.38
C PHE A 98 3.19 -11.61 -14.04
N LYS A 99 3.42 -12.69 -13.28
CA LYS A 99 3.90 -13.97 -13.83
C LYS A 99 2.91 -14.68 -14.77
N MET A 100 1.62 -14.35 -14.68
CA MET A 100 0.64 -14.86 -15.64
C MET A 100 0.79 -14.15 -17.00
N PHE A 101 1.22 -12.90 -16.99
CA PHE A 101 1.49 -12.08 -18.18
C PHE A 101 2.91 -12.31 -18.74
N ASP A 102 3.95 -12.22 -17.91
CA ASP A 102 5.36 -12.48 -18.24
C ASP A 102 5.59 -13.99 -18.45
N ARG A 103 5.54 -14.43 -19.72
CA ARG A 103 5.58 -15.86 -20.06
C ARG A 103 6.99 -16.38 -20.18
N ASP A 104 7.91 -15.55 -20.63
CA ASP A 104 9.31 -15.92 -20.75
C ASP A 104 10.07 -15.78 -19.41
N GLY A 105 9.47 -15.11 -18.42
CA GLY A 105 10.01 -14.95 -17.08
C GLY A 105 11.17 -13.97 -17.04
N ASN A 106 11.28 -13.08 -18.03
CA ASN A 106 12.37 -12.13 -18.15
C ASN A 106 12.24 -10.94 -17.17
N GLY A 107 11.12 -10.82 -16.45
CA GLY A 107 10.84 -9.75 -15.50
C GLY A 107 10.17 -8.51 -16.11
N PHE A 108 9.77 -8.57 -17.38
CA PHE A 108 9.13 -7.51 -18.14
C PHE A 108 8.00 -8.09 -18.99
N ILE A 109 6.87 -7.39 -19.05
CA ILE A 109 5.76 -7.77 -19.93
C ILE A 109 5.91 -7.02 -21.25
N THR A 110 6.09 -7.76 -22.33
CA THR A 110 6.10 -7.19 -23.69
C THR A 110 4.68 -7.05 -24.25
N ALA A 111 4.49 -6.20 -25.27
CA ALA A 111 3.21 -6.08 -25.97
C ALA A 111 2.69 -7.43 -26.49
N ALA A 112 3.57 -8.29 -26.98
CA ALA A 112 3.22 -9.62 -27.46
C ALA A 112 2.67 -10.52 -26.35
N GLU A 113 3.25 -10.44 -25.15
CA GLU A 113 2.85 -11.22 -23.99
C GLU A 113 1.54 -10.73 -23.38
N LEU A 114 1.36 -9.40 -23.31
CA LEU A 114 0.12 -8.78 -22.88
C LEU A 114 -1.04 -9.17 -23.82
N ALA A 115 -0.83 -9.08 -25.14
CA ALA A 115 -1.82 -9.49 -26.13
C ALA A 115 -2.21 -10.97 -26.02
N HIS A 116 -1.21 -11.84 -25.85
CA HIS A 116 -1.43 -13.28 -25.71
C HIS A 116 -2.25 -13.60 -24.44
N SER A 117 -1.90 -12.95 -23.34
CA SER A 117 -2.56 -13.16 -22.05
C SER A 117 -4.00 -12.64 -22.05
N MET A 118 -4.25 -11.49 -22.66
CA MET A 118 -5.59 -10.91 -22.82
C MET A 118 -6.48 -11.77 -23.72
N ALA A 119 -5.93 -12.27 -24.83
CA ALA A 119 -6.64 -13.24 -25.68
C ALA A 119 -7.02 -14.51 -24.91
N LYS A 120 -6.17 -14.97 -23.99
CA LYS A 120 -6.45 -16.13 -23.13
C LYS A 120 -7.50 -15.86 -22.05
N LEU A 121 -7.64 -14.61 -21.62
CA LEU A 121 -8.69 -14.15 -20.70
C LEU A 121 -10.03 -13.92 -21.42
N GLY A 122 -10.11 -14.13 -22.73
CA GLY A 122 -11.33 -13.95 -23.52
C GLY A 122 -11.55 -12.53 -24.02
N HIS A 123 -10.62 -11.61 -23.73
CA HIS A 123 -10.63 -10.25 -24.25
C HIS A 123 -9.55 -10.10 -25.32
N ALA A 124 -9.94 -10.26 -26.59
CA ALA A 124 -9.06 -9.94 -27.70
C ALA A 124 -8.94 -8.42 -27.81
N LEU A 125 -7.85 -7.86 -27.31
CA LEU A 125 -7.51 -6.46 -27.53
C LEU A 125 -7.06 -6.25 -28.98
N THR A 126 -7.49 -5.14 -29.58
CA THR A 126 -6.95 -4.69 -30.85
C THR A 126 -5.52 -4.19 -30.69
N ALA A 127 -4.77 -4.12 -31.80
CA ALA A 127 -3.40 -3.59 -31.77
C ALA A 127 -3.35 -2.14 -31.26
N GLU A 128 -4.40 -1.35 -31.53
CA GLU A 128 -4.52 0.04 -31.06
C GLU A 128 -4.75 0.11 -29.54
N GLU A 129 -5.65 -0.71 -28.99
CA GLU A 129 -5.89 -0.80 -27.55
C GLU A 129 -4.65 -1.29 -26.80
N LEU A 130 -3.99 -2.33 -27.32
CA LEU A 130 -2.76 -2.85 -26.76
C LEU A 130 -1.66 -1.78 -26.72
N THR A 131 -1.52 -1.00 -27.80
CA THR A 131 -0.56 0.10 -27.87
C THR A 131 -0.90 1.20 -26.87
N GLY A 132 -2.19 1.50 -26.69
CA GLY A 132 -2.67 2.43 -25.68
C GLY A 132 -2.33 1.98 -24.26
N MET A 133 -2.63 0.72 -23.92
CA MET A 133 -2.34 0.14 -22.61
C MET A 133 -0.84 0.09 -22.30
N ILE A 134 -0.03 -0.31 -23.28
CA ILE A 134 1.44 -0.29 -23.13
C ILE A 134 1.90 1.13 -22.87
N LYS A 135 1.47 2.11 -23.68
CA LYS A 135 1.91 3.50 -23.55
C LYS A 135 1.44 4.16 -22.25
N GLU A 136 0.32 3.72 -21.69
CA GLU A 136 -0.19 4.23 -20.42
C GLU A 136 0.56 3.64 -19.23
N ALA A 137 0.99 2.37 -19.32
CA ALA A 137 1.75 1.70 -18.27
C ALA A 137 3.26 1.99 -18.33
N ASP A 138 3.84 2.02 -19.54
CA ASP A 138 5.26 2.28 -19.84
C ASP A 138 5.60 3.74 -19.56
N THR A 139 6.10 4.00 -18.36
CA THR A 139 6.39 5.35 -17.87
C THR A 139 7.81 5.77 -18.22
N ASP A 140 8.72 4.81 -18.36
CA ASP A 140 10.12 5.07 -18.72
C ASP A 140 10.40 5.06 -20.24
N GLY A 141 9.45 4.57 -21.04
CA GLY A 141 9.48 4.57 -22.50
C GLY A 141 10.38 3.49 -23.10
N ASP A 142 10.69 2.41 -22.36
CA ASP A 142 11.52 1.31 -22.85
C ASP A 142 10.76 0.33 -23.77
N GLY A 143 9.45 0.52 -23.92
CA GLY A 143 8.56 -0.30 -24.75
C GLY A 143 8.15 -1.62 -24.10
N ARG A 144 8.39 -1.79 -22.81
CA ARG A 144 8.05 -2.95 -21.98
C ARG A 144 7.38 -2.45 -20.70
N ILE A 145 6.76 -3.36 -19.96
CA ILE A 145 6.13 -3.02 -18.68
C ILE A 145 6.89 -3.78 -17.59
N SER A 146 7.61 -3.05 -16.75
CA SER A 146 8.25 -3.58 -15.55
C SER A 146 7.22 -3.95 -14.47
N PHE A 147 7.63 -4.72 -13.46
CA PHE A 147 6.75 -5.03 -12.32
C PHE A 147 6.21 -3.76 -11.63
N GLN A 148 7.04 -2.73 -11.53
CA GLN A 148 6.65 -1.46 -10.90
C GLN A 148 5.56 -0.76 -11.71
N GLU A 149 5.75 -0.64 -13.02
CA GLU A 149 4.77 -0.06 -13.95
C GLU A 149 3.47 -0.88 -13.99
N PHE A 150 3.57 -2.21 -14.02
CA PHE A 150 2.41 -3.08 -13.95
C PHE A 150 1.61 -2.87 -12.65
N SER A 151 2.30 -2.82 -11.50
CA SER A 151 1.64 -2.58 -10.21
C SER A 151 0.94 -1.23 -10.16
N GLN A 152 1.54 -0.19 -10.74
CA GLN A 152 0.94 1.14 -10.84
C GLN A 152 -0.24 1.16 -11.80
N ALA A 153 -0.13 0.52 -12.96
CA ALA A 153 -1.21 0.43 -13.94
C ALA A 153 -2.43 -0.33 -13.40
N ILE A 154 -2.23 -1.49 -12.75
CA ILE A 154 -3.30 -2.25 -12.11
C ILE A 154 -3.92 -1.48 -10.95
N THR A 155 -3.10 -0.77 -10.17
CA THR A 155 -3.56 0.11 -9.11
C THR A 155 -4.46 1.22 -9.65
N SER A 156 -3.99 1.97 -10.67
CA SER A 156 -4.77 3.02 -11.31
C SER A 156 -6.06 2.48 -11.91
N ALA A 157 -5.99 1.36 -12.64
CA ALA A 157 -7.16 0.73 -13.25
C ALA A 157 -8.17 0.22 -12.22
N ALA A 158 -7.71 -0.28 -11.08
CA ALA A 158 -8.60 -0.73 -10.00
C ALA A 158 -9.30 0.45 -9.29
N PHE A 159 -8.68 1.63 -9.25
CA PHE A 159 -9.30 2.86 -8.76
C PHE A 159 -10.28 3.48 -9.78
N ASP A 160 -9.98 3.40 -11.07
CA ASP A 160 -10.81 4.00 -12.12
C ASP A 160 -12.13 3.24 -12.37
N ASN A 161 -12.16 1.93 -12.05
CA ASN A 161 -13.37 1.11 -12.22
C ASN A 161 -14.41 1.24 -11.08
N SER A 162 -14.29 2.25 -10.21
CA SER A 162 -15.20 2.50 -9.09
C SER A 162 -15.97 3.82 -9.20
N TRP A 163 -16.24 4.38 -10.38
CA TRP A 163 -17.34 5.35 -10.55
C TRP A 163 -17.93 5.29 -11.97
N VAL A 164 -18.80 4.32 -12.22
CA VAL A 164 -19.98 4.49 -13.08
C VAL A 164 -21.19 3.86 -12.38
#